data_AF-A0A7W0LTT8-F1
#
_entry.id   AF-A0A7W0LTT8-F1
#
_cell.length_a   1.000
_cell.length_b   1.000
_cell.length_c   1.000
_cell.angle_alpha   90.00
_cell.angle_beta   90.00
_cell.angle_gamma   90.00
#
_symmetry.space_group_name_H-M   'P 1'
#
loop_
_entity.id
_entity.type
_entity.pdbx_description
1 polymer ?
#
loop_
_entity_poly.entity_id
_entity_poly.type
_entity_poly.pdbx_seq_one_letter_code
_entity_poly.pdbx_strand_id
1 'polypeptide(L)'
;MGLVLLASLALGALVTAVPVIDGRSFGGFLSHRIFCAIRGNCNTGEAGLARAYGEDDGRLLREYAPDVVYEPGERSIPVDFRSCREAVCAAAPDDPDLDVHRSDTGLPATVFTRVIRRNGNTYLQYWFYYPDSNSTAAGSDRLWDAGPGQLGADYPGYHRDDWEGYQVRLGPAGEEDVRASSHGHYQWCKESSCHNVWGPRTGWTRVSEGSHAGHIPLERETVGGDSPLPLGGGRAERALRGPPSYRYEPQLPGLDLHERTSTAEGFVLVPVETIDRGAYRRLDDGISPPWEKAVYEDPESEGS
;
A
#
# COMPACT_ATOMS: atom_id res chain seq x y z
N MET A 1 20.81 13.09 -42.19
CA MET A 1 21.63 13.72 -41.14
C MET A 1 20.88 14.84 -40.41
N GLY A 2 20.44 15.91 -41.09
CA GLY A 2 19.76 17.04 -40.43
C GLY A 2 18.48 16.69 -39.66
N LEU A 3 17.66 15.76 -40.18
CA LEU A 3 16.41 15.36 -39.54
C LEU A 3 16.64 14.53 -38.25
N VAL A 4 17.69 13.70 -38.25
CA VAL A 4 18.08 12.91 -37.07
C VAL A 4 18.60 13.83 -35.98
N LEU A 5 19.42 14.81 -36.32
CA LEU A 5 19.93 15.80 -35.38
C LEU A 5 18.80 16.65 -34.76
N LEU A 6 17.84 17.08 -35.59
CA LEU A 6 16.66 17.82 -35.12
C LEU A 6 15.79 16.97 -34.18
N ALA A 7 15.57 15.69 -34.49
CA ALA A 7 14.85 14.78 -33.62
C ALA A 7 15.58 14.56 -32.29
N SER A 8 16.91 14.37 -32.31
CA SER A 8 17.72 14.21 -31.11
C SER A 8 17.73 15.46 -30.23
N LEU A 9 17.81 16.66 -30.83
CA LEU A 9 17.75 17.93 -30.10
C LEU A 9 16.35 18.20 -29.53
N ALA A 10 15.29 17.86 -30.26
CA ALA A 10 13.92 17.98 -29.77
C ALA A 10 13.65 17.03 -28.60
N LEU A 11 14.09 15.78 -28.69
CA LEU A 11 14.00 14.80 -27.60
C LEU A 11 14.85 15.22 -26.40
N GLY A 12 16.07 15.72 -26.61
CA GLY A 12 16.92 16.24 -25.54
C GLY A 12 16.33 17.46 -24.84
N ALA A 13 15.72 18.38 -25.59
CA ALA A 13 15.04 19.56 -25.03
C ALA A 13 13.79 19.17 -24.22
N LEU A 14 13.05 18.15 -24.67
CA LEU A 14 11.95 17.55 -23.91
C LEU A 14 12.44 16.96 -22.58
N VAL A 15 13.56 16.25 -22.57
CA VAL A 15 14.15 15.70 -21.32
C VAL A 15 14.55 16.79 -20.33
N THR A 16 15.00 17.95 -20.79
CA THR A 16 15.38 19.08 -19.90
C THR A 16 14.18 19.89 -19.38
N ALA A 17 13.01 19.77 -20.00
CA ALA A 17 11.81 20.52 -19.65
C ALA A 17 10.79 19.70 -18.84
N VAL A 18 11.00 18.38 -18.73
CA VAL A 18 10.20 17.50 -17.91
C VAL A 18 10.77 17.56 -16.48
N PRO A 19 9.94 17.78 -15.43
CA PRO A 19 10.40 17.67 -14.05
C PRO A 19 11.09 16.31 -13.84
N VAL A 20 12.01 16.20 -12.88
CA VAL A 20 12.66 14.92 -12.57
C VAL A 20 11.58 13.91 -12.21
N ILE A 21 11.19 13.10 -13.19
CA ILE A 21 10.33 11.94 -13.02
C ILE A 21 11.30 10.78 -12.84
N ASP A 22 11.17 10.11 -11.71
CA ASP A 22 11.92 8.89 -11.47
C ASP A 22 11.58 7.82 -12.49
N GLY A 23 12.64 7.29 -13.12
CA GLY A 23 12.53 6.20 -14.07
C GLY A 23 12.04 4.89 -13.45
N ARG A 24 11.91 4.78 -12.12
CA ARG A 24 11.41 3.59 -11.41
C ARG A 24 9.98 3.23 -11.80
N SER A 25 9.02 4.13 -11.58
CA SER A 25 7.62 3.91 -11.94
C SER A 25 7.41 3.96 -13.44
N PHE A 26 8.09 4.85 -14.19
CA PHE A 26 7.92 4.94 -15.64
C PHE A 26 8.61 3.81 -16.43
N GLY A 27 9.78 3.36 -15.98
CA GLY A 27 10.57 2.29 -16.60
C GLY A 27 10.01 0.90 -16.31
N GLY A 28 9.57 0.65 -15.08
CA GLY A 28 8.80 -0.55 -14.71
C GLY A 28 7.47 -0.62 -15.47
N PHE A 29 6.70 0.47 -15.45
CA PHE A 29 5.45 0.63 -16.19
C PHE A 29 5.60 0.41 -17.70
N LEU A 30 6.57 1.07 -18.34
CA LEU A 30 6.78 0.96 -19.78
C LEU A 30 7.32 -0.43 -20.15
N SER A 31 8.22 -0.99 -19.35
CA SER A 31 8.74 -2.35 -19.56
C SER A 31 7.65 -3.39 -19.38
N HIS A 32 6.78 -3.25 -18.38
CA HIS A 32 5.62 -4.10 -18.17
C HIS A 32 4.66 -3.98 -19.36
N ARG A 33 4.22 -2.78 -19.74
CA ARG A 33 3.34 -2.56 -20.90
C ARG A 33 3.91 -3.12 -22.20
N ILE A 34 5.21 -2.92 -22.46
CA ILE A 34 5.91 -3.48 -23.63
C ILE A 34 5.95 -5.01 -23.54
N PHE A 35 6.33 -5.57 -22.40
CA PHE A 35 6.39 -7.01 -22.18
C PHE A 35 5.00 -7.65 -22.32
N CYS A 36 3.95 -6.99 -21.83
CA CYS A 36 2.56 -7.42 -21.94
C CYS A 36 2.05 -7.37 -23.37
N ALA A 37 2.37 -6.30 -24.10
CA ALA A 37 2.08 -6.20 -25.52
C ALA A 37 2.79 -7.30 -26.33
N ILE A 38 3.99 -7.72 -25.92
CA ILE A 38 4.78 -8.75 -26.60
C ILE A 38 4.34 -10.18 -26.24
N ARG A 39 4.08 -10.46 -24.95
CA ARG A 39 3.78 -11.83 -24.46
C ARG A 39 2.30 -12.15 -24.31
N GLY A 40 1.39 -11.17 -24.40
CA GLY A 40 -0.07 -11.37 -24.43
C GLY A 40 -0.72 -11.91 -23.16
N ASN A 41 0.03 -12.07 -22.05
CA ASN A 41 -0.41 -12.79 -20.86
C ASN A 41 -0.55 -11.93 -19.59
N CYS A 42 -0.56 -10.61 -19.69
CA CYS A 42 -0.71 -9.74 -18.51
C CYS A 42 -2.16 -9.47 -18.10
N ASN A 43 -3.12 -9.99 -18.86
CA ASN A 43 -4.55 -9.90 -18.53
C ASN A 43 -4.98 -11.02 -17.57
N THR A 44 -4.03 -11.79 -17.03
CA THR A 44 -4.26 -12.83 -16.01
C THR A 44 -4.71 -12.18 -14.70
N GLY A 45 -6.00 -11.89 -14.63
CA GLY A 45 -6.66 -11.19 -13.53
C GLY A 45 -7.88 -10.44 -14.05
N GLU A 46 -7.73 -9.70 -15.15
CA GLU A 46 -8.79 -8.87 -15.74
C GLU A 46 -9.99 -9.68 -16.21
N ALA A 47 -9.77 -10.82 -16.86
CA ALA A 47 -10.86 -11.73 -17.21
C ALA A 47 -11.53 -12.35 -15.96
N GLY A 48 -10.82 -12.47 -14.85
CA GLY A 48 -11.39 -12.86 -13.55
C GLY A 48 -12.28 -11.77 -12.98
N LEU A 49 -11.77 -10.53 -12.94
CA LEU A 49 -12.51 -9.36 -12.49
C LEU A 49 -13.78 -9.13 -13.32
N ALA A 50 -13.66 -9.11 -14.65
CA ALA A 50 -14.80 -8.90 -15.55
C ALA A 50 -15.87 -9.99 -15.41
N ARG A 51 -15.47 -11.24 -15.16
CA ARG A 51 -16.43 -12.34 -14.89
C ARG A 51 -17.13 -12.20 -13.54
N ALA A 52 -16.45 -11.68 -12.52
CA ALA A 52 -17.00 -11.55 -11.17
C ALA A 52 -17.86 -10.29 -10.99
N TYR A 53 -17.42 -9.16 -11.55
CA TYR A 53 -18.03 -7.85 -11.31
C TYR A 53 -18.55 -7.15 -12.57
N GLY A 54 -18.23 -7.65 -13.77
CA GLY A 54 -18.47 -6.96 -15.04
C GLY A 54 -17.27 -6.11 -15.49
N GLU A 55 -17.26 -5.71 -16.77
CA GLU A 55 -16.13 -5.00 -17.38
C GLU A 55 -15.86 -3.63 -16.73
N ASP A 56 -16.91 -2.87 -16.44
CA ASP A 56 -16.78 -1.53 -15.87
C ASP A 56 -16.19 -1.57 -14.46
N ASP A 57 -16.67 -2.48 -13.60
CA ASP A 57 -16.17 -2.64 -12.23
C ASP A 57 -14.78 -3.26 -12.20
N GLY A 58 -14.49 -4.19 -13.10
CA GLY A 58 -13.14 -4.73 -13.26
C GLY A 58 -12.14 -3.64 -13.66
N ARG A 59 -12.55 -2.70 -14.53
CA ARG A 59 -11.73 -1.54 -14.89
C ARG A 59 -11.54 -0.59 -13.70
N LEU A 60 -12.60 -0.30 -12.93
CA LEU A 60 -12.49 0.50 -11.71
C LEU A 60 -11.52 -0.12 -10.70
N LEU A 61 -11.61 -1.43 -10.45
CA LEU A 61 -10.67 -2.13 -9.56
C LEU A 61 -9.22 -2.04 -10.03
N ARG A 62 -8.97 -2.02 -11.34
CA ARG A 62 -7.61 -1.85 -11.87
C ARG A 62 -7.13 -0.40 -11.77
N GLU A 63 -8.00 0.56 -12.07
CA GLU A 63 -7.70 1.99 -12.06
C GLU A 63 -7.45 2.53 -10.63
N TYR A 64 -8.11 1.94 -9.64
CA TYR A 64 -8.04 2.36 -8.24
C TYR A 64 -7.25 1.41 -7.34
N ALA A 65 -6.60 0.40 -7.92
CA ALA A 65 -5.66 -0.44 -7.17
C ALA A 65 -4.55 0.45 -6.62
N PRO A 66 -4.21 0.33 -5.32
CA PRO A 66 -3.12 1.11 -4.75
C PRO A 66 -1.79 0.55 -5.23
N ASP A 67 -0.82 1.44 -5.41
CA ASP A 67 0.58 1.08 -5.34
C ASP A 67 0.97 0.87 -3.86
N VAL A 68 1.97 0.03 -3.61
CA VAL A 68 2.45 -0.30 -2.26
C VAL A 68 3.89 0.14 -2.09
N VAL A 69 4.19 0.77 -0.95
CA VAL A 69 5.54 1.07 -0.47
C VAL A 69 5.80 0.27 0.78
N TYR A 70 6.99 -0.30 0.90
CA TYR A 70 7.40 -1.12 2.04
C TYR A 70 8.41 -0.34 2.87
N GLU A 71 8.18 -0.23 4.18
CA GLU A 71 9.19 0.37 5.08
C GLU A 71 10.53 -0.39 4.95
N PRO A 72 11.68 0.28 5.14
CA PRO A 72 12.98 -0.37 4.96
C PRO A 72 13.12 -1.62 5.82
N GLY A 73 13.57 -2.73 5.22
CA GLY A 73 13.68 -4.03 5.90
C GLY A 73 12.46 -4.93 5.70
N GLU A 74 11.32 -4.40 5.27
CA GLU A 74 10.15 -5.21 4.94
C GLU A 74 10.37 -5.92 3.61
N ARG A 75 10.50 -7.25 3.68
CA ARG A 75 10.81 -8.10 2.52
C ARG A 75 9.58 -8.77 1.91
N SER A 76 8.50 -8.88 2.65
CA SER A 76 7.30 -9.59 2.24
C SER A 76 6.51 -8.78 1.23
N ILE A 77 6.03 -9.44 0.19
CA ILE A 77 5.03 -8.92 -0.73
C ILE A 77 3.73 -9.69 -0.53
N PRO A 78 2.55 -9.10 -0.83
CA PRO A 78 1.29 -9.80 -0.68
C PRO A 78 1.20 -10.96 -1.68
N VAL A 79 0.75 -12.13 -1.25
CA VAL A 79 0.70 -13.35 -2.09
C VAL A 79 -0.66 -14.03 -2.04
N ASP A 80 -0.92 -14.90 -3.02
CA ASP A 80 -2.10 -15.75 -2.98
C ASP A 80 -1.94 -16.86 -1.92
N PHE A 81 -2.64 -16.73 -0.80
CA PHE A 81 -2.63 -17.73 0.28
C PHE A 81 -3.01 -19.14 -0.19
N ARG A 82 -3.75 -19.27 -1.30
CA ARG A 82 -4.13 -20.57 -1.86
C ARG A 82 -2.95 -21.29 -2.51
N SER A 83 -1.93 -20.52 -2.92
CA SER A 83 -0.72 -21.03 -3.54
C SER A 83 0.35 -21.34 -2.49
N CYS A 84 0.58 -20.44 -1.53
CA CYS A 84 1.54 -20.67 -0.45
C CYS A 84 1.27 -19.74 0.74
N ARG A 85 1.56 -20.24 1.96
CA ARG A 85 1.36 -19.55 3.25
C ARG A 85 2.59 -19.64 4.14
N GLU A 86 3.77 -19.74 3.53
CA GLU A 86 5.05 -19.72 4.23
C GLU A 86 5.78 -18.40 3.94
N ALA A 87 6.51 -17.85 4.90
CA ALA A 87 7.22 -16.57 4.76
C ALA A 87 8.10 -16.50 3.50
N VAL A 88 8.80 -17.61 3.18
CA VAL A 88 9.67 -17.73 2.00
C VAL A 88 8.94 -17.47 0.67
N CYS A 89 7.62 -17.69 0.64
CA CYS A 89 6.81 -17.47 -0.54
C CYS A 89 6.49 -16.00 -0.78
N ALA A 90 6.49 -15.18 0.27
CA ALA A 90 6.28 -13.73 0.21
C ALA A 90 7.60 -12.94 0.21
N ALA A 91 8.71 -13.53 0.67
CA ALA A 91 10.00 -12.85 0.68
C ALA A 91 10.44 -12.46 -0.74
N ALA A 92 10.85 -11.21 -0.91
CA ALA A 92 11.41 -10.69 -2.15
C ALA A 92 12.69 -9.87 -1.87
N PRO A 93 13.41 -9.39 -2.90
CA PRO A 93 14.61 -8.58 -2.69
C PRO A 93 14.31 -7.32 -1.87
N ASP A 94 15.22 -6.96 -0.97
CA ASP A 94 15.17 -5.75 -0.14
C ASP A 94 16.05 -4.66 -0.76
N ASP A 95 15.66 -4.22 -1.94
CA ASP A 95 16.36 -3.18 -2.68
C ASP A 95 15.40 -2.00 -2.87
N PRO A 96 15.71 -0.82 -2.30
CA PRO A 96 14.84 0.35 -2.36
C PRO A 96 14.70 0.94 -3.77
N ASP A 97 15.53 0.50 -4.72
CA ASP A 97 15.46 0.96 -6.11
C ASP A 97 14.58 0.06 -6.99
N LEU A 98 14.02 -1.03 -6.45
CA LEU A 98 13.21 -1.99 -7.20
C LEU A 98 11.69 -1.76 -7.08
N ASP A 99 11.01 -1.97 -8.22
CA ASP A 99 9.57 -2.20 -8.32
C ASP A 99 9.31 -3.72 -8.39
N VAL A 100 8.84 -4.31 -7.29
CA VAL A 100 8.90 -5.74 -7.02
C VAL A 100 7.54 -6.40 -7.14
N HIS A 101 7.34 -7.14 -8.22
CA HIS A 101 6.07 -7.85 -8.48
C HIS A 101 6.11 -9.35 -8.25
N ARG A 102 7.26 -9.86 -7.80
CA ARG A 102 7.49 -11.29 -7.60
C ARG A 102 8.36 -11.54 -6.40
N SER A 103 8.04 -12.63 -5.68
CA SER A 103 8.89 -13.11 -4.60
C SER A 103 10.13 -13.82 -5.12
N ASP A 104 11.08 -14.11 -4.24
CA ASP A 104 12.30 -14.88 -4.52
C ASP A 104 11.96 -16.30 -5.05
N THR A 105 10.79 -16.83 -4.70
CA THR A 105 10.26 -18.11 -5.19
C THR A 105 9.47 -17.97 -6.51
N GLY A 106 9.31 -16.75 -7.01
CA GLY A 106 8.68 -16.44 -8.29
C GLY A 106 7.16 -16.28 -8.25
N LEU A 107 6.53 -16.34 -7.06
CA LEU A 107 5.10 -16.07 -6.92
C LEU A 107 4.79 -14.61 -7.22
N PRO A 108 3.69 -14.31 -7.93
CA PRO A 108 3.30 -12.94 -8.22
C PRO A 108 2.74 -12.24 -6.98
N ALA A 109 3.00 -10.95 -6.87
CA ALA A 109 2.30 -10.09 -5.93
C ALA A 109 0.78 -10.13 -6.23
N THR A 110 -0.03 -10.46 -5.23
CA THR A 110 -1.46 -10.75 -5.40
C THR A 110 -2.30 -9.96 -4.42
N VAL A 111 -3.39 -9.38 -4.90
CA VAL A 111 -4.33 -8.59 -4.10
C VAL A 111 -5.74 -9.12 -4.31
N PHE A 112 -6.47 -9.37 -3.22
CA PHE A 112 -7.85 -9.81 -3.30
C PHE A 112 -8.79 -8.60 -3.29
N THR A 113 -9.76 -8.59 -4.18
CA THR A 113 -10.59 -7.41 -4.45
C THR A 113 -12.04 -7.65 -4.12
N ARG A 114 -12.79 -6.57 -3.88
CA ARG A 114 -14.26 -6.56 -3.82
C ARG A 114 -14.83 -5.21 -4.23
N VAL A 115 -16.04 -5.21 -4.78
CA VAL A 115 -16.84 -4.00 -5.07
C VAL A 115 -18.13 -4.03 -4.27
N ILE A 116 -18.48 -2.91 -3.63
CA ILE A 116 -19.73 -2.73 -2.88
C ILE A 116 -20.37 -1.41 -3.30
N ARG A 117 -21.69 -1.40 -3.54
CA ARG A 117 -22.46 -0.18 -3.77
C ARG A 117 -23.42 0.07 -2.63
N ARG A 118 -23.34 1.24 -2.01
CA ARG A 118 -24.20 1.57 -0.86
C ARG A 118 -24.41 3.08 -0.75
N ASN A 119 -25.65 3.49 -0.53
CA ASN A 119 -26.02 4.90 -0.29
C ASN A 119 -25.49 5.89 -1.37
N GLY A 120 -25.39 5.44 -2.62
CA GLY A 120 -24.85 6.25 -3.72
C GLY A 120 -23.32 6.24 -3.85
N ASN A 121 -22.61 5.63 -2.90
CA ASN A 121 -21.16 5.44 -2.98
C ASN A 121 -20.81 4.08 -3.61
N THR A 122 -19.65 4.04 -4.27
CA THR A 122 -19.00 2.79 -4.67
C THR A 122 -17.76 2.59 -3.80
N TYR A 123 -17.65 1.43 -3.18
CA TYR A 123 -16.51 1.05 -2.35
C TYR A 123 -15.73 -0.04 -3.04
N LEU A 124 -14.41 0.14 -3.11
CA LEU A 124 -13.48 -0.85 -3.62
C LEU A 124 -12.62 -1.31 -2.45
N GLN A 125 -12.61 -2.61 -2.18
CA GLN A 125 -11.81 -3.20 -1.12
C GLN A 125 -10.66 -3.96 -1.74
N TYR A 126 -9.45 -3.72 -1.24
CA TYR A 126 -8.24 -4.44 -1.61
C TYR A 126 -7.71 -5.10 -0.34
N TRP A 127 -7.38 -6.38 -0.44
CA TRP A 127 -6.94 -7.20 0.68
C TRP A 127 -5.60 -7.85 0.35
N PHE A 128 -4.64 -7.62 1.22
CA PHE A 128 -3.27 -8.11 1.13
C PHE A 128 -3.11 -9.26 2.12
N TYR A 129 -2.61 -10.39 1.63
CA TYR A 129 -2.27 -11.50 2.48
C TYR A 129 -0.76 -11.63 2.62
N TYR A 130 -0.28 -11.63 3.85
CA TYR A 130 1.09 -11.99 4.21
C TYR A 130 1.07 -13.30 5.02
N PRO A 131 2.02 -14.22 4.78
CA PRO A 131 2.08 -15.50 5.50
C PRO A 131 2.24 -15.40 7.02
N ASP A 132 2.87 -14.33 7.48
CA ASP A 132 3.12 -14.02 8.88
C ASP A 132 3.14 -12.50 9.09
N SER A 133 3.23 -12.12 10.36
CA SER A 133 3.43 -10.75 10.81
C SER A 133 4.31 -10.81 12.05
N ASN A 134 5.16 -9.80 12.22
CA ASN A 134 5.94 -9.58 13.42
C ASN A 134 5.74 -8.14 13.90
N SER A 135 4.68 -7.92 14.68
CA SER A 135 4.44 -6.65 15.34
C SER A 135 5.51 -6.40 16.42
N THR A 136 6.61 -5.76 16.06
CA THR A 136 7.64 -5.41 17.03
C THR A 136 7.14 -4.25 17.90
N ALA A 137 7.21 -4.40 19.22
CA ALA A 137 7.16 -3.25 20.11
C ALA A 137 8.52 -2.51 20.01
N ALA A 138 8.66 -1.62 19.03
CA ALA A 138 9.81 -0.71 18.90
C ALA A 138 11.19 -1.40 18.88
N GLY A 139 11.42 -2.31 17.92
CA GLY A 139 12.75 -2.92 17.71
C GLY A 139 13.15 -3.95 18.78
N SER A 140 12.18 -4.49 19.53
CA SER A 140 12.40 -5.54 20.52
C SER A 140 12.77 -6.90 19.93
N ASP A 141 12.64 -7.07 18.61
CA ASP A 141 13.00 -8.27 17.83
C ASP A 141 14.51 -8.53 17.90
N ARG A 142 15.32 -7.52 17.60
CA ARG A 142 16.80 -7.62 17.67
C ARG A 142 17.28 -7.87 19.10
N LEU A 143 16.55 -7.34 20.08
CA LEU A 143 16.85 -7.55 21.50
C LEU A 143 16.44 -8.95 21.99
N TRP A 144 15.38 -9.52 21.41
CA TRP A 144 14.91 -10.88 21.73
C TRP A 144 15.79 -11.95 21.08
N ASP A 145 16.19 -11.76 19.82
CA ASP A 145 17.12 -12.65 19.11
C ASP A 145 18.52 -12.66 19.74
N ALA A 146 18.93 -11.56 20.37
CA ALA A 146 20.17 -11.44 21.12
C ALA A 146 20.07 -11.85 22.60
N GLY A 147 18.87 -12.21 23.09
CA GLY A 147 18.56 -12.47 24.49
C GLY A 147 18.19 -13.93 24.81
N PRO A 148 17.78 -14.24 26.06
CA PRO A 148 17.38 -15.59 26.48
C PRO A 148 16.08 -16.12 25.82
N GLY A 149 15.50 -15.36 24.88
CA GLY A 149 14.30 -15.71 24.11
C GLY A 149 14.47 -16.90 23.15
N GLN A 150 15.69 -17.40 22.94
CA GLN A 150 15.98 -18.62 22.17
C GLN A 150 15.42 -19.92 22.81
N LEU A 151 14.83 -19.86 24.01
CA LEU A 151 14.30 -21.01 24.74
C LEU A 151 12.87 -21.43 24.29
N GLY A 152 12.56 -21.29 23.00
CA GLY A 152 11.38 -21.90 22.37
C GLY A 152 10.02 -21.27 22.69
N ALA A 153 9.99 -20.00 23.11
CA ALA A 153 8.75 -19.24 23.24
C ALA A 153 8.54 -18.36 22.00
N ASP A 154 7.34 -18.40 21.42
CA ASP A 154 6.94 -17.52 20.32
C ASP A 154 7.12 -16.05 20.73
N TYR A 155 7.68 -15.23 19.83
CA TYR A 155 7.94 -13.82 20.08
C TYR A 155 6.63 -13.06 20.33
N PRO A 156 6.54 -12.20 21.37
CA PRO A 156 5.33 -11.42 21.62
C PRO A 156 5.13 -10.42 20.47
N GLY A 157 4.17 -10.70 19.58
CA GLY A 157 3.88 -9.90 18.39
C GLY A 157 3.98 -10.66 17.07
N TYR A 158 4.52 -11.89 17.08
CA TYR A 158 4.49 -12.76 15.91
C TYR A 158 3.15 -13.50 15.81
N HIS A 159 2.58 -13.57 14.61
CA HIS A 159 1.48 -14.48 14.30
C HIS A 159 1.59 -15.00 12.86
N ARG A 160 0.93 -16.13 12.62
CA ARG A 160 0.73 -16.67 11.27
C ARG A 160 -0.54 -16.12 10.67
N ASP A 161 -0.56 -16.02 9.34
CA ASP A 161 -1.53 -15.23 8.60
C ASP A 161 -1.47 -13.75 8.98
N ASP A 162 -1.54 -12.91 7.96
CA ASP A 162 -1.82 -11.50 8.14
C ASP A 162 -2.69 -11.03 6.99
N TRP A 163 -3.75 -10.31 7.33
CA TRP A 163 -4.73 -9.79 6.36
C TRP A 163 -4.89 -8.31 6.57
N GLU A 164 -4.25 -7.57 5.67
CA GLU A 164 -4.31 -6.11 5.62
C GLU A 164 -5.22 -5.66 4.49
N GLY A 165 -5.71 -4.43 4.57
CA GLY A 165 -6.76 -3.89 3.73
C GLY A 165 -6.47 -2.46 3.31
N TYR A 166 -6.77 -2.13 2.06
CA TYR A 166 -6.85 -0.77 1.54
C TYR A 166 -8.24 -0.55 0.98
N GLN A 167 -8.90 0.50 1.45
CA GLN A 167 -10.29 0.78 1.11
C GLN A 167 -10.34 2.06 0.31
N VAL A 168 -11.15 2.06 -0.75
CA VAL A 168 -11.47 3.22 -1.57
C VAL A 168 -12.96 3.48 -1.48
N ARG A 169 -13.35 4.74 -1.31
CA ARG A 169 -14.72 5.23 -1.39
C ARG A 169 -14.84 6.26 -2.50
N LEU A 170 -15.68 5.95 -3.47
CA LEU A 170 -16.04 6.82 -4.58
C LEU A 170 -17.41 7.43 -4.31
N GLY A 171 -17.43 8.74 -4.10
CA GLY A 171 -18.63 9.52 -3.85
C GLY A 171 -19.42 9.85 -5.13
N PRO A 172 -20.72 10.14 -5.01
CA PRO A 172 -21.57 10.45 -6.16
C PRO A 172 -21.23 11.79 -6.84
N ALA A 173 -20.46 12.67 -6.18
CA ALA A 173 -19.99 13.93 -6.77
C ALA A 173 -18.54 13.87 -7.25
N GLY A 174 -17.93 12.67 -7.27
CA GLY A 174 -16.57 12.44 -7.72
C GLY A 174 -15.52 12.53 -6.61
N GLU A 175 -15.93 12.48 -5.34
CA GLU A 175 -14.99 12.35 -4.23
C GLU A 175 -14.28 11.00 -4.27
N GLU A 176 -12.97 10.99 -4.06
CA GLU A 176 -12.14 9.78 -4.01
C GLU A 176 -11.40 9.75 -2.67
N ASP A 177 -11.94 9.00 -1.71
CA ASP A 177 -11.35 8.86 -0.39
C ASP A 177 -10.76 7.47 -0.17
N VAL A 178 -9.72 7.39 0.66
CA VAL A 178 -9.04 6.15 0.99
C VAL A 178 -8.68 6.05 2.46
N ARG A 179 -8.40 4.81 2.89
CA ARG A 179 -7.82 4.45 4.19
C ARG A 179 -7.21 3.06 4.12
N ALA A 180 -6.21 2.78 4.96
CA ALA A 180 -5.57 1.47 5.06
C ALA A 180 -5.75 0.88 6.47
N SER A 181 -5.82 -0.44 6.61
CA SER A 181 -5.94 -1.08 7.92
C SER A 181 -4.63 -0.99 8.69
N SER A 182 -4.73 -0.93 10.01
CA SER A 182 -3.59 -0.92 10.91
C SER A 182 -4.07 -1.49 12.25
N HIS A 183 -3.61 -2.68 12.63
CA HIS A 183 -3.86 -3.25 13.97
C HIS A 183 -5.34 -3.30 14.43
N GLY A 184 -6.28 -3.60 13.52
CA GLY A 184 -7.70 -3.75 13.85
C GLY A 184 -8.57 -2.50 13.62
N HIS A 185 -7.96 -1.40 13.19
CA HIS A 185 -8.65 -0.16 12.81
C HIS A 185 -8.17 0.34 11.44
N TYR A 186 -8.65 1.51 11.00
CA TYR A 186 -8.20 2.14 9.75
C TYR A 186 -7.41 3.43 9.99
N GLN A 187 -6.46 3.72 9.12
CA GLN A 187 -5.62 4.91 9.14
C GLN A 187 -5.60 5.57 7.76
N TRP A 188 -5.81 6.89 7.74
CA TRP A 188 -5.46 7.69 6.57
C TRP A 188 -4.02 8.21 6.62
N CYS A 189 -3.42 8.40 7.79
CA CYS A 189 -2.03 8.83 7.93
C CYS A 189 -1.38 8.14 9.14
N LYS A 190 -0.07 8.32 9.36
CA LYS A 190 0.65 7.63 10.45
C LYS A 190 0.26 8.18 11.84
N GLU A 191 -0.24 9.41 11.91
CA GLU A 191 -0.62 10.06 13.15
C GLU A 191 -1.95 9.54 13.73
N SER A 192 -2.05 9.54 15.05
CA SER A 192 -3.27 9.13 15.77
C SER A 192 -4.49 9.99 15.43
N SER A 193 -4.30 11.23 14.96
CA SER A 193 -5.41 12.08 14.50
C SER A 193 -6.10 11.56 13.25
N CYS A 194 -5.46 10.64 12.51
CA CYS A 194 -6.03 10.02 11.31
C CYS A 194 -6.71 8.68 11.59
N HIS A 195 -6.86 8.30 12.86
CA HIS A 195 -7.51 7.06 13.26
C HIS A 195 -8.98 7.06 12.84
N ASN A 196 -9.36 6.04 12.06
CA ASN A 196 -10.66 5.83 11.43
C ASN A 196 -11.10 6.96 10.49
N VAL A 197 -10.15 7.74 9.98
CA VAL A 197 -10.43 8.81 9.03
C VAL A 197 -10.40 8.28 7.61
N TRP A 198 -11.38 8.70 6.81
CA TRP A 198 -11.30 8.69 5.36
C TRP A 198 -10.64 10.00 4.92
N GLY A 199 -9.68 9.95 4.01
CA GLY A 199 -9.12 11.17 3.42
C GLY A 199 -8.78 11.01 1.95
N PRO A 200 -8.37 12.10 1.29
CA PRO A 200 -8.14 12.10 -0.15
C PRO A 200 -7.20 10.99 -0.63
N ARG A 201 -7.55 10.40 -1.78
CA ARG A 201 -6.73 9.40 -2.47
C ARG A 201 -5.39 9.98 -2.93
N THR A 202 -4.32 9.21 -2.70
CA THR A 202 -2.98 9.47 -3.25
C THR A 202 -2.56 8.46 -4.29
N GLY A 203 -3.23 7.30 -4.35
CA GLY A 203 -2.83 6.15 -5.15
C GLY A 203 -1.89 5.17 -4.42
N TRP A 204 -1.43 5.50 -3.21
CA TRP A 204 -0.39 4.74 -2.50
C TRP A 204 -0.84 4.29 -1.11
N THR A 205 -0.28 3.17 -0.65
CA THR A 205 -0.27 2.75 0.75
C THR A 205 1.13 2.35 1.16
N ARG A 206 1.51 2.67 2.40
CA ARG A 206 2.77 2.22 3.02
C ARG A 206 2.46 1.07 3.99
N VAL A 207 3.28 0.03 3.94
CA VAL A 207 3.23 -1.17 4.78
C VAL A 207 4.38 -1.10 5.76
N SER A 208 4.07 -1.16 7.06
CA SER A 208 5.09 -1.11 8.11
C SER A 208 5.89 -2.39 8.23
N GLU A 209 7.17 -2.26 8.58
CA GLU A 209 8.11 -3.37 8.74
C GLU A 209 7.63 -4.35 9.81
N GLY A 210 7.49 -5.61 9.42
CA GLY A 210 7.09 -6.72 10.28
C GLY A 210 5.59 -6.75 10.55
N SER A 211 4.97 -5.65 10.99
CA SER A 211 3.56 -5.66 11.39
C SER A 211 2.56 -5.62 10.24
N HIS A 212 3.03 -5.27 9.04
CA HIS A 212 2.25 -4.97 7.84
C HIS A 212 1.17 -3.88 7.98
N ALA A 213 1.10 -3.20 9.12
CA ALA A 213 0.14 -2.14 9.36
C ALA A 213 0.23 -1.05 8.27
N GLY A 214 -0.91 -0.77 7.67
CA GLY A 214 -1.07 0.15 6.56
C GLY A 214 -1.34 1.59 6.98
N HIS A 215 -0.81 2.55 6.21
CA HIS A 215 -1.21 3.96 6.25
C HIS A 215 -0.91 4.63 4.90
N ILE A 216 -1.52 5.79 4.62
CA ILE A 216 -1.18 6.54 3.41
C ILE A 216 0.13 7.30 3.65
N PRO A 217 1.11 7.23 2.73
CA PRO A 217 2.39 7.93 2.88
C PRO A 217 2.18 9.44 2.66
N LEU A 218 2.04 10.17 3.76
CA LEU A 218 1.88 11.63 3.79
C LEU A 218 3.04 12.25 4.58
N GLU A 219 3.56 13.36 4.08
CA GLU A 219 4.47 14.23 4.83
C GLU A 219 3.68 15.31 5.56
N ARG A 220 4.02 15.53 6.83
CA ARG A 220 3.37 16.55 7.66
C ARG A 220 4.18 17.85 7.61
N GLU A 221 3.69 18.81 6.85
CA GLU A 221 4.22 20.18 6.81
C GLU A 221 3.57 21.04 7.93
N THR A 222 4.38 21.82 8.64
CA THR A 222 3.85 22.78 9.63
C THR A 222 3.53 24.10 8.94
N VAL A 223 2.26 24.43 8.81
CA VAL A 223 1.82 25.70 8.22
C VAL A 223 1.90 26.80 9.29
N GLY A 224 2.77 27.79 9.10
CA GLY A 224 2.83 29.01 9.93
C GLY A 224 3.99 29.12 10.93
N GLY A 225 5.08 28.37 10.72
CA GLY A 225 6.24 28.32 11.63
C GLY A 225 7.42 29.25 11.31
N ASP A 226 7.49 29.86 10.13
CA ASP A 226 8.71 30.53 9.62
C ASP A 226 8.89 31.99 10.06
N SER A 227 8.88 32.22 11.36
CA SER A 227 9.64 33.35 11.91
C SER A 227 10.67 32.79 12.89
N PRO A 228 11.98 32.84 12.56
CA PRO A 228 13.03 32.59 13.53
C PRO A 228 12.77 33.48 14.75
N LEU A 229 12.60 32.87 15.92
CA LEU A 229 12.42 33.62 17.16
C LEU A 229 13.64 34.54 17.35
N PRO A 230 13.46 35.82 17.74
CA PRO A 230 14.48 36.50 18.50
C PRO A 230 14.72 35.65 19.75
N LEU A 231 15.98 35.34 20.06
CA LEU A 231 16.39 34.60 21.26
C LEU A 231 15.93 35.38 22.51
N GLY A 232 14.70 35.17 22.98
CA GLY A 232 14.14 35.93 24.09
C GLY A 232 12.65 35.74 24.43
N GLY A 233 11.85 35.03 23.62
CA GLY A 233 10.41 34.89 23.87
C GLY A 233 10.07 34.01 25.08
N GLY A 234 9.34 34.57 26.06
CA GLY A 234 9.01 33.92 27.33
C GLY A 234 7.93 32.84 27.22
N ARG A 235 7.80 31.99 28.26
CA ARG A 235 6.78 30.92 28.36
C ARG A 235 5.34 31.36 28.07
N ALA A 236 5.00 32.63 28.31
CA ALA A 236 3.68 33.19 28.09
C ALA A 236 3.33 33.40 26.59
N GLU A 237 4.32 33.71 25.74
CA GLU A 237 4.10 33.91 24.29
C GLU A 237 3.85 32.59 23.56
N ARG A 238 4.38 31.47 24.08
CA ARG A 238 4.11 30.12 23.57
C ARG A 238 2.66 29.67 23.81
N ALA A 239 2.00 30.18 24.84
CA ALA A 239 0.62 29.81 25.20
C ALA A 239 -0.45 30.58 24.39
N LEU A 240 -0.07 31.68 23.73
CA LEU A 240 -0.96 32.49 22.88
C LEU A 240 -0.97 32.04 21.42
N ARG A 241 -0.01 31.20 21.00
CA ARG A 241 -0.09 30.54 19.69
C ARG A 241 -1.04 29.36 19.83
N GLY A 242 -2.12 29.38 19.05
CA GLY A 242 -2.98 28.22 18.87
C GLY A 242 -2.17 26.99 18.46
N PRO A 243 -2.75 25.79 18.53
CA PRO A 243 -2.06 24.59 18.09
C PRO A 243 -1.53 24.79 16.66
N PRO A 244 -0.30 24.34 16.34
CA PRO A 244 0.22 24.41 14.99
C PRO A 244 -0.77 23.81 14.00
N SER A 245 -1.06 24.53 12.92
CA SER A 245 -1.80 23.99 11.79
C SER A 245 -0.86 23.12 10.96
N TYR A 246 -1.30 21.92 10.62
CA TYR A 246 -0.56 21.00 9.77
C TYR A 246 -1.23 20.89 8.41
N ARG A 247 -0.40 20.79 7.36
CA ARG A 247 -0.81 20.36 6.03
C ARG A 247 -0.18 19.01 5.77
N TYR A 248 -0.96 18.09 5.22
CA TYR A 248 -0.46 16.81 4.77
C TYR A 248 -0.23 16.88 3.27
N GLU A 249 1.02 16.66 2.85
CA GLU A 249 1.39 16.58 1.44
C GLU A 249 1.65 15.12 1.08
N PRO A 250 1.02 14.59 0.00
CA PRO A 250 1.31 13.23 -0.44
C PRO A 250 2.79 13.06 -0.77
N GLN A 251 3.42 12.02 -0.23
CA GLN A 251 4.76 11.62 -0.70
C GLN A 251 4.57 10.90 -2.04
N LEU A 252 4.68 11.66 -3.13
CA LEU A 252 4.51 11.15 -4.49
C LEU A 252 5.76 10.39 -4.94
N PRO A 253 5.62 9.18 -5.50
CA PRO A 253 6.81 8.44 -5.91
C PRO A 253 7.48 9.04 -7.11
N GLY A 254 8.80 9.13 -6.96
CA GLY A 254 9.73 9.62 -7.93
C GLY A 254 10.46 10.92 -7.57
N LEU A 255 10.14 11.48 -6.40
CA LEU A 255 10.96 12.51 -5.77
C LEU A 255 11.52 12.05 -4.42
N ASP A 256 10.73 11.38 -3.57
CA ASP A 256 11.04 11.31 -2.13
C ASP A 256 10.93 9.93 -1.44
N LEU A 257 10.78 8.82 -2.17
CA LEU A 257 10.76 7.48 -1.55
C LEU A 257 12.08 6.72 -1.77
N HIS A 258 12.83 6.55 -0.67
CA HIS A 258 13.99 5.66 -0.56
C HIS A 258 13.56 4.28 -0.03
N GLU A 259 12.45 3.79 -0.55
CA GLU A 259 11.76 2.59 -0.08
C GLU A 259 11.40 1.73 -1.28
N ARG A 260 11.36 0.41 -1.05
CA ARG A 260 10.97 -0.58 -2.05
C ARG A 260 9.48 -0.42 -2.38
N THR A 261 9.10 -0.68 -3.63
CA THR A 261 7.71 -0.50 -4.09
C THR A 261 7.16 -1.71 -4.86
N SER A 262 5.83 -1.80 -4.94
CA SER A 262 5.07 -2.62 -5.87
C SER A 262 3.99 -1.76 -6.51
N THR A 263 4.15 -1.43 -7.79
CA THR A 263 3.12 -0.72 -8.57
C THR A 263 1.87 -1.56 -8.86
N ALA A 264 0.72 -0.89 -8.94
CA ALA A 264 -0.60 -1.47 -9.07
C ALA A 264 -0.76 -2.30 -10.36
N GLU A 265 -0.07 -1.93 -11.44
CA GLU A 265 -0.10 -2.63 -12.71
C GLU A 265 0.45 -4.06 -12.63
N GLY A 266 1.43 -4.29 -11.76
CA GLY A 266 2.06 -5.60 -11.63
C GLY A 266 1.32 -6.56 -10.69
N PHE A 267 0.33 -6.09 -9.93
CA PHE A 267 -0.51 -6.96 -9.11
C PHE A 267 -1.40 -7.88 -9.93
N VAL A 268 -1.52 -9.12 -9.45
CA VAL A 268 -2.60 -10.03 -9.81
C VAL A 268 -3.80 -9.73 -8.93
N LEU A 269 -4.88 -9.23 -9.53
CA LEU A 269 -6.13 -8.93 -8.80
C LEU A 269 -7.07 -10.13 -8.84
N VAL A 270 -7.54 -10.56 -7.66
CA VAL A 270 -8.37 -11.76 -7.49
C VAL A 270 -9.70 -11.39 -6.82
N PRO A 271 -10.86 -11.64 -7.44
CA PRO A 271 -12.16 -11.43 -6.80
C PRO A 271 -12.29 -12.29 -5.54
N VAL A 272 -12.52 -11.68 -4.38
CA VAL A 272 -12.61 -12.41 -3.09
C VAL A 272 -13.81 -13.37 -3.06
N GLU A 273 -14.88 -13.07 -3.80
CA GLU A 273 -16.06 -13.93 -3.94
C GLU A 273 -15.78 -15.23 -4.71
N THR A 274 -14.66 -15.33 -5.42
CA THR A 274 -14.25 -16.57 -6.11
C THR A 274 -13.56 -17.57 -5.19
N ILE A 275 -13.30 -17.19 -3.95
CA ILE A 275 -12.64 -18.03 -2.96
C ILE A 275 -13.66 -18.98 -2.33
N ASP A 276 -13.32 -20.27 -2.26
CA ASP A 276 -14.01 -21.21 -1.38
C ASP A 276 -13.64 -20.90 0.08
N ARG A 277 -14.50 -20.14 0.76
CA ARG A 277 -14.30 -19.74 2.16
C ARG A 277 -14.18 -20.94 3.09
N GLY A 278 -14.81 -22.07 2.78
CA GLY A 278 -14.73 -23.30 3.58
C GLY A 278 -13.37 -24.01 3.46
N ALA A 279 -12.61 -23.71 2.41
CA ALA A 279 -11.26 -24.22 2.23
C ALA A 279 -10.21 -23.39 3.02
N TYR A 280 -10.54 -22.16 3.44
CA TYR A 280 -9.65 -21.36 4.27
C TYR A 280 -9.67 -21.88 5.71
N ARG A 281 -8.48 -22.23 6.22
CA ARG A 281 -8.27 -22.55 7.63
C ARG A 281 -7.30 -21.54 8.21
N ARG A 282 -7.74 -20.79 9.21
CA ARG A 282 -6.88 -19.89 9.98
C ARG A 282 -5.67 -20.67 10.52
N LEU A 283 -4.47 -20.13 10.36
CA LEU A 283 -3.27 -20.64 11.01
C LEU A 283 -3.07 -20.01 12.40
N ASP A 284 -3.74 -18.88 12.65
CA ASP A 284 -3.79 -18.19 13.93
C ASP A 284 -5.24 -17.74 14.22
N ASP A 285 -5.75 -18.03 15.41
CA ASP A 285 -7.12 -17.73 15.79
C ASP A 285 -7.39 -16.22 15.93
N GLY A 286 -6.35 -15.42 16.20
CA GLY A 286 -6.43 -13.97 16.32
C GLY A 286 -6.64 -13.26 14.98
N ILE A 287 -6.38 -13.94 13.87
CA ILE A 287 -6.38 -13.34 12.54
C ILE A 287 -7.65 -13.70 11.78
N SER A 288 -8.39 -12.67 11.39
CA SER A 288 -9.64 -12.82 10.65
C SER A 288 -9.40 -12.59 9.16
N PRO A 289 -9.85 -13.50 8.28
CA PRO A 289 -9.83 -13.25 6.84
C PRO A 289 -10.84 -12.15 6.46
N PRO A 290 -10.74 -11.59 5.24
CA PRO A 290 -11.59 -10.50 4.76
C PRO A 290 -13.07 -10.71 5.07
N TRP A 291 -13.64 -11.86 4.73
CA TRP A 291 -15.09 -12.13 4.86
C TRP A 291 -15.60 -12.28 6.31
N GLU A 292 -14.72 -12.17 7.31
CA GLU A 292 -15.09 -12.22 8.73
C GLU A 292 -14.90 -10.85 9.41
N LYS A 293 -14.34 -9.87 8.70
CA LYS A 293 -14.13 -8.50 9.17
C LYS A 293 -15.41 -7.68 8.99
N ALA A 294 -15.75 -6.83 9.95
CA ALA A 294 -16.99 -6.03 9.90
C ALA A 294 -17.07 -5.14 8.65
N VAL A 295 -15.93 -4.56 8.26
CA VAL A 295 -15.81 -3.72 7.06
C VAL A 295 -16.09 -4.45 5.76
N TYR A 296 -16.05 -5.80 5.76
CA TYR A 296 -16.43 -6.59 4.60
C TYR A 296 -17.88 -6.32 4.22
N GLU A 297 -18.83 -6.42 5.14
CA GLU A 297 -20.24 -6.16 4.81
C GLU A 297 -20.64 -4.69 4.98
N ASP A 298 -20.00 -3.98 5.90
CA ASP A 298 -20.24 -2.56 6.14
C ASP A 298 -18.98 -1.73 5.83
N PRO A 299 -18.80 -1.23 4.60
CA PRO A 299 -17.54 -0.60 4.20
C PRO A 299 -17.21 0.70 4.95
N GLU A 300 -18.15 1.25 5.73
CA GLU A 300 -17.94 2.38 6.63
C GLU A 300 -17.52 1.96 8.05
N SER A 301 -17.51 0.66 8.36
CA SER A 301 -17.08 0.14 9.66
C SER A 301 -15.64 0.55 9.97
N GLU A 302 -15.39 0.81 11.24
CA GLU A 302 -14.06 1.15 11.76
C GLU A 302 -13.21 -0.08 12.06
N GLY A 303 -13.83 -1.25 12.22
CA GLY A 303 -13.13 -2.49 12.51
C GLY A 303 -12.49 -3.06 11.23
N SER A 304 -11.17 -3.17 11.25
CA SER A 304 -10.41 -3.76 10.13
C SER A 304 -10.26 -5.24 10.24
#